data_AF-A0AAD1WM89-F1
#
_entry.id   AF-A0AAD1WM89-F1
#
_cell.length_a   1.000
_cell.length_b   1.000
_cell.length_c   1.000
_cell.angle_alpha   90.00
_cell.angle_beta   90.00
_cell.angle_gamma   90.00
#
_symmetry.space_group_name_H-M   'P 1'
#
loop_
_entity.id
_entity.type
_entity.pdbx_description
1 polymer ?
#
loop_
_entity_poly.entity_id
_entity_poly.type
_entity_poly.pdbx_seq_one_letter_code
_entity_poly.pdbx_strand_id
1 'polypeptide(L)'
;MIFVWFHCDGVEPTWSVPEQPEITAKEWVYRGRTEHFVNAHIEEIPENAADIAHLTFLHEPGIITGTDLRYTKSRLWDFVKHTWKVQWMPEPPPNKHCSQMLLVHQLLLFGKHVPLLDFNVVARQVGPGIVFLTFKHNFLGTGVILQSVTPVEPLLQKVTHIIYYQRNIPTLIPKFMLKAECIQFERDVMVWNNKKYVSKPLLVKEDAAIQKHRRWYSQFYSENSPQFSYQQESLDW
;
A
#
# COMPACT_ATOMS: atom_id res chain seq x y z
N MET A 1 4.03 -9.02 -15.76
CA MET A 1 4.39 -9.64 -14.46
C MET A 1 4.09 -11.12 -14.56
N ILE A 2 4.75 -11.95 -13.76
CA ILE A 2 4.44 -13.38 -13.67
C ILE A 2 3.89 -13.60 -12.26
N PHE A 3 2.73 -14.24 -12.16
CA PHE A 3 2.09 -14.58 -10.90
C PHE A 3 2.05 -16.11 -10.76
N VAL A 4 2.16 -16.58 -9.52
CA VAL A 4 2.06 -17.99 -9.16
C VAL A 4 0.92 -18.14 -8.17
N TRP A 5 0.05 -19.12 -8.40
CA TRP A 5 -1.00 -19.47 -7.45
C TRP A 5 -0.45 -20.39 -6.37
N PHE A 6 -0.80 -20.11 -5.11
CA PHE A 6 -0.48 -20.97 -3.98
C PHE A 6 -1.71 -21.16 -3.11
N HIS A 7 -1.99 -22.41 -2.79
CA HIS A 7 -2.98 -22.81 -1.79
C HIS A 7 -2.42 -24.01 -1.04
N CYS A 8 -2.34 -23.95 0.30
CA CYS A 8 -1.72 -25.03 1.09
C CYS A 8 -2.46 -26.37 0.94
N ASP A 9 -3.79 -26.33 0.74
CA ASP A 9 -4.61 -27.52 0.47
C ASP A 9 -4.63 -27.96 -1.02
N GLY A 10 -3.84 -27.33 -1.90
CA GLY A 10 -3.78 -27.69 -3.32
C GLY A 10 -5.03 -27.33 -4.14
N VAL A 11 -5.85 -26.39 -3.65
CA VAL A 11 -7.04 -25.91 -4.38
C VAL A 11 -6.62 -25.07 -5.58
N GLU A 12 -7.28 -25.28 -6.72
CA GLU A 12 -7.08 -24.51 -7.95
C GLU A 12 -7.44 -23.02 -7.80
N PRO A 13 -6.93 -22.12 -8.66
CA PRO A 13 -7.27 -20.70 -8.64
C PRO A 13 -8.77 -20.45 -8.71
N THR A 14 -9.31 -19.76 -7.69
CA THR A 14 -10.72 -19.37 -7.62
C THR A 14 -10.98 -17.94 -8.12
N TRP A 15 -9.91 -17.19 -8.37
CA TRP A 15 -9.95 -15.83 -8.90
C TRP A 15 -8.67 -15.54 -9.70
N SER A 16 -8.72 -14.52 -10.54
CA SER A 16 -7.61 -14.08 -11.39
C SER A 16 -7.24 -12.64 -11.10
N VAL A 17 -5.96 -12.30 -11.28
CA VAL A 17 -5.51 -10.91 -11.23
C VAL A 17 -6.10 -10.15 -12.43
N PRO A 18 -6.80 -9.03 -12.23
CA PRO A 18 -7.43 -8.29 -13.32
C PRO A 18 -6.38 -7.68 -14.26
N GLU A 19 -6.51 -7.95 -15.55
CA GLU A 19 -5.74 -7.23 -16.56
C GLU A 19 -6.05 -5.73 -16.53
N GLN A 20 -5.05 -4.91 -16.88
CA GLN A 20 -5.22 -3.47 -17.04
C GLN A 20 -5.29 -3.17 -18.55
N PRO A 21 -6.49 -2.88 -19.09
CA PRO A 21 -6.69 -2.70 -20.53
C PRO A 21 -5.73 -1.66 -21.14
N GLU A 22 -5.46 -0.58 -20.42
CA GLU A 22 -4.58 0.51 -20.83
C GLU A 22 -3.12 0.04 -21.01
N ILE A 23 -2.68 -0.94 -20.20
CA ILE A 23 -1.34 -1.54 -20.34
C ILE A 23 -1.31 -2.47 -21.56
N THR A 24 -2.33 -3.32 -21.72
CA THR A 24 -2.43 -4.26 -22.86
C THR A 24 -2.54 -3.52 -24.20
N ALA A 25 -3.32 -2.43 -24.22
CA ALA A 25 -3.45 -1.52 -25.36
C ALA A 25 -2.21 -0.64 -25.59
N LYS A 26 -1.22 -0.69 -24.70
CA LYS A 26 0.03 0.11 -24.72
C LYS A 26 -0.22 1.63 -24.60
N GLU A 27 -1.37 2.03 -24.06
CA GLU A 27 -1.69 3.41 -23.71
C GLU A 27 -0.93 3.83 -22.45
N TRP A 28 -0.83 2.91 -21.49
CA TRP A 28 0.05 3.01 -20.33
C TRP A 28 1.31 2.19 -20.58
N VAL A 29 2.46 2.85 -20.45
CA VAL A 29 3.78 2.25 -20.68
C VAL A 29 4.56 2.20 -19.38
N TYR A 30 5.48 1.24 -19.27
CA TYR A 30 6.35 1.09 -18.12
C TYR A 30 7.20 2.35 -17.89
N ARG A 31 7.27 2.84 -16.64
CA ARG A 31 8.04 4.05 -16.27
C ARG A 31 9.07 3.83 -15.17
N GLY A 32 9.09 2.69 -14.50
CA GLY A 32 10.09 2.38 -13.48
C GLY A 32 9.65 1.31 -12.48
N ARG A 33 10.57 0.95 -11.60
CA ARG A 33 10.42 -0.05 -10.55
C ARG A 33 11.21 0.35 -9.30
N THR A 34 10.68 0.03 -8.12
CA THR A 34 11.43 0.02 -6.85
C THR A 34 11.24 -1.31 -6.14
N GLU A 35 12.19 -1.69 -5.28
CA GLU A 35 12.15 -2.94 -4.51
C GLU A 35 12.65 -2.70 -3.09
N HIS A 36 12.02 -3.35 -2.12
CA HIS A 36 12.38 -3.29 -0.71
C HIS A 36 12.26 -4.67 -0.07
N PHE A 37 13.09 -4.93 0.93
CA PHE A 37 12.90 -6.03 1.88
C PHE A 37 12.39 -5.43 3.19
N VAL A 38 11.31 -6.01 3.72
CA VAL A 38 10.59 -5.51 4.90
C VAL A 38 10.46 -6.63 5.92
N ASN A 39 10.89 -6.35 7.15
CA ASN A 39 10.79 -7.27 8.29
C ASN A 39 9.41 -7.12 8.93
N ALA A 40 8.41 -7.82 8.40
CA ALA A 40 7.04 -7.80 8.89
C ALA A 40 6.30 -9.08 8.51
N HIS A 41 5.19 -9.36 9.18
CA HIS A 41 4.24 -10.35 8.66
C HIS A 41 3.57 -9.80 7.39
N ILE A 42 3.32 -10.64 6.39
CA ILE A 42 2.77 -10.19 5.08
C ILE A 42 1.50 -9.36 5.21
N GLU A 43 0.59 -9.71 6.14
CA GLU A 43 -0.68 -9.00 6.39
C GLU A 43 -0.47 -7.53 6.82
N GLU A 44 0.65 -7.21 7.47
CA GLU A 44 0.90 -5.86 7.99
C GLU A 44 1.10 -4.81 6.91
N ILE A 45 1.52 -5.22 5.72
CA ILE A 45 1.74 -4.29 4.60
C ILE A 45 0.40 -3.81 4.03
N PRO A 46 -0.54 -4.68 3.57
CA PRO A 46 -1.85 -4.24 3.10
C PRO A 46 -2.77 -3.72 4.22
N GLU A 47 -2.54 -4.10 5.49
CA GLU A 47 -3.30 -3.54 6.62
C GLU A 47 -3.22 -2.02 6.72
N ASN A 48 -2.13 -1.39 6.23
CA ASN A 48 -2.01 0.07 6.17
C ASN A 48 -3.18 0.73 5.42
N ALA A 49 -3.82 0.05 4.46
CA ALA A 49 -4.98 0.61 3.77
C ALA A 49 -6.19 0.82 4.71
N ALA A 50 -6.25 0.08 5.82
CA ALA A 50 -7.29 0.14 6.83
C ALA A 50 -6.88 0.92 8.09
N ASP A 51 -5.60 1.17 8.30
CA ASP A 51 -5.09 2.10 9.32
C ASP A 51 -5.18 3.54 8.77
N ILE A 52 -6.23 4.28 9.09
CA ILE A 52 -6.39 5.65 8.58
C ILE A 52 -5.50 6.63 9.36
N ALA A 53 -5.19 6.32 10.62
CA ALA A 53 -4.49 7.23 11.52
C ALA A 53 -3.03 7.43 11.11
N HIS A 54 -2.34 6.39 10.63
CA HIS A 54 -0.94 6.49 10.23
C HIS A 54 -0.70 7.54 9.14
N LEU A 55 -1.68 7.79 8.26
CA LEU A 55 -1.56 8.78 7.17
C LEU A 55 -1.22 10.18 7.70
N THR A 56 -1.84 10.57 8.81
CA THR A 56 -1.57 11.85 9.47
C THR A 56 -0.17 11.87 10.09
N PHE A 57 0.30 10.77 10.66
CA PHE A 57 1.58 10.76 11.38
C PHE A 57 2.80 10.52 10.48
N LEU A 58 2.64 9.74 9.42
CA LEU A 58 3.75 9.29 8.55
C LEU A 58 3.79 10.04 7.21
N HIS A 59 2.63 10.44 6.68
CA HIS A 59 2.53 11.00 5.33
C HIS A 59 2.10 12.48 5.29
N GLU A 60 1.67 13.08 6.41
CA GLU A 60 1.47 14.53 6.49
C GLU A 60 2.74 15.33 6.17
N PRO A 61 3.95 14.97 6.68
CA PRO A 61 5.17 15.68 6.33
C PRO A 61 5.47 15.58 4.83
N GLY A 62 5.75 16.71 4.18
CA GLY A 62 6.00 16.77 2.75
C GLY A 62 7.11 15.80 2.30
N ILE A 63 6.97 15.23 1.10
CA ILE A 63 7.90 14.23 0.51
C ILE A 63 9.36 14.73 0.50
N ILE A 64 9.57 16.04 0.37
CA ILE A 64 10.89 16.68 0.39
C ILE A 64 11.62 16.56 1.74
N THR A 65 10.92 16.22 2.82
CA THR A 65 11.52 16.08 4.16
C THR A 65 12.24 14.74 4.35
N GLY A 66 12.31 13.91 3.31
CA GLY A 66 13.05 12.65 3.31
C GLY A 66 12.30 11.51 3.99
N THR A 67 13.05 10.47 4.35
CA THR A 67 12.53 9.16 4.79
C THR A 67 12.69 8.94 6.29
N ASP A 68 13.61 9.67 6.93
CA ASP A 68 13.85 9.57 8.38
C ASP A 68 12.84 10.40 9.19
N LEU A 69 11.87 9.70 9.79
CA LEU A 69 10.79 10.27 10.60
C LEU A 69 11.25 11.17 11.76
N ARG A 70 12.51 11.07 12.22
CA ARG A 70 13.05 11.93 13.29
C ARG A 70 13.22 13.38 12.84
N TYR A 71 13.35 13.61 11.53
CA TYR A 71 13.67 14.91 10.95
C TYR A 71 12.59 15.43 10.00
N THR A 72 11.47 14.72 9.84
CA THR A 72 10.40 15.10 8.90
C THR A 72 9.57 16.29 9.38
N LYS A 73 9.49 16.55 10.69
CA LYS A 73 8.78 17.72 11.25
C LYS A 73 9.63 18.99 11.11
N SER A 74 9.36 19.76 10.06
CA SER A 74 9.97 21.09 9.86
C SER A 74 8.91 22.19 9.87
N ARG A 75 9.11 23.20 10.72
CA ARG A 75 8.26 24.41 10.80
C ARG A 75 8.20 25.20 9.49
N LEU A 76 9.11 24.93 8.55
CA LEU A 76 9.18 25.63 7.26
C LEU A 76 8.03 25.26 6.31
N TRP A 77 7.32 24.15 6.53
CA TRP A 77 6.27 23.63 5.62
C TRP A 77 4.88 23.51 6.26
N ASP A 78 4.68 24.08 7.46
CA ASP A 78 3.40 24.06 8.20
C ASP A 78 2.22 24.71 7.42
N PHE A 79 2.53 25.48 6.37
CA PHE A 79 1.54 26.13 5.50
C PHE A 79 0.93 25.19 4.44
N VAL A 80 1.51 23.99 4.25
CA VAL A 80 1.01 22.95 3.34
C VAL A 80 0.37 21.85 4.19
N LYS A 81 -0.95 21.71 4.11
CA LYS A 81 -1.67 20.62 4.81
C LYS A 81 -2.35 19.69 3.82
N HIS A 82 -2.38 18.42 4.20
CA HIS A 82 -2.99 17.34 3.44
C HIS A 82 -4.19 16.82 4.23
N THR A 83 -5.40 16.94 3.67
CA THR A 83 -6.56 16.24 4.24
C THR A 83 -6.89 15.04 3.40
N TRP A 84 -6.99 13.89 4.07
CA TRP A 84 -7.30 12.61 3.47
C TRP A 84 -8.76 12.25 3.78
N LYS A 85 -9.59 12.09 2.75
CA LYS A 85 -10.86 11.38 2.90
C LYS A 85 -10.61 9.93 2.55
N VAL A 86 -10.71 9.07 3.56
CA VAL A 86 -10.35 7.66 3.46
C VAL A 86 -11.53 6.79 3.83
N GLN A 87 -11.81 5.81 2.98
CA GLN A 87 -12.74 4.75 3.29
C GLN A 87 -12.19 3.44 2.75
N TRP A 88 -11.89 2.51 3.66
CA TRP A 88 -11.57 1.13 3.32
C TRP A 88 -12.84 0.27 3.34
N MET A 89 -13.01 -0.58 2.33
CA MET A 89 -14.10 -1.57 2.29
C MET A 89 -13.73 -2.81 1.45
N PRO A 90 -14.21 -4.01 1.82
CA PRO A 90 -14.12 -5.18 0.96
C PRO A 90 -15.10 -5.06 -0.22
N GLU A 91 -14.75 -5.63 -1.37
CA GLU A 91 -15.66 -5.68 -2.52
C GLU A 91 -16.75 -6.77 -2.35
N PRO A 92 -17.97 -6.53 -2.85
CA PRO A 92 -19.02 -7.55 -2.86
C PRO A 92 -18.71 -8.68 -3.86
N PRO A 93 -19.40 -9.84 -3.77
CA PRO A 93 -19.32 -10.86 -4.82
C PRO A 93 -19.60 -10.29 -6.22
N PRO A 94 -18.87 -10.75 -7.26
CA PRO A 94 -17.94 -11.89 -7.25
C PRO A 94 -16.53 -11.60 -6.70
N ASN A 95 -16.19 -10.35 -6.39
CA ASN A 95 -14.82 -9.93 -6.05
C ASN A 95 -14.50 -9.98 -4.56
N LYS A 96 -15.00 -10.98 -3.82
CA LYS A 96 -14.79 -11.06 -2.35
C LYS A 96 -13.31 -11.08 -1.92
N HIS A 97 -12.43 -11.52 -2.82
CA HIS A 97 -10.98 -11.52 -2.67
C HIS A 97 -10.34 -10.14 -2.86
N CYS A 98 -11.12 -9.08 -3.14
CA CYS A 98 -10.66 -7.72 -3.32
C CYS A 98 -11.12 -6.80 -2.19
N SER A 99 -10.36 -5.73 -1.96
CA SER A 99 -10.75 -4.60 -1.13
C SER A 99 -10.32 -3.28 -1.78
N GLN A 100 -10.95 -2.18 -1.39
CA GLN A 100 -10.66 -0.85 -1.91
C GLN A 100 -10.48 0.16 -0.78
N MET A 101 -9.53 1.06 -0.98
CA MET A 101 -9.35 2.27 -0.22
C MET A 101 -9.37 3.44 -1.20
N LEU A 102 -10.36 4.31 -1.04
CA LEU A 102 -10.41 5.59 -1.75
C LEU A 102 -9.64 6.62 -0.93
N LEU A 103 -8.70 7.29 -1.56
CA LEU A 103 -7.86 8.33 -0.97
C LEU A 103 -8.01 9.60 -1.80
N VAL A 104 -8.73 10.57 -1.25
CA VAL A 104 -8.80 11.92 -1.82
C VAL A 104 -7.81 12.79 -1.05
N HIS A 105 -6.74 13.18 -1.73
CA HIS A 105 -5.72 14.07 -1.23
C HIS A 105 -6.07 15.50 -1.59
N GLN A 106 -6.35 16.35 -0.60
CA GLN A 106 -6.61 17.77 -0.82
C GLN A 106 -5.45 18.60 -0.27
N LEU A 107 -4.93 19.51 -1.10
CA LEU A 107 -3.86 20.41 -0.70
C LEU A 107 -4.42 21.74 -0.20
N LEU A 108 -4.05 22.10 1.03
CA LEU A 108 -4.30 23.41 1.60
C LEU A 108 -3.01 24.22 1.58
N LEU A 109 -2.98 25.35 0.89
CA LEU A 109 -1.89 26.32 0.91
C LEU A 109 -2.35 27.57 1.69
N PHE A 110 -1.63 27.93 2.74
CA PHE A 110 -2.00 29.04 3.64
C PHE A 110 -3.44 28.92 4.18
N GLY A 111 -3.89 27.69 4.43
CA GLY A 111 -5.26 27.41 4.90
C GLY A 111 -6.35 27.53 3.82
N LYS A 112 -6.00 27.82 2.56
CA LYS A 112 -6.94 27.84 1.42
C LYS A 112 -6.78 26.58 0.58
N HIS A 113 -7.90 25.95 0.26
CA HIS A 113 -7.93 24.76 -0.61
C HIS A 113 -7.55 25.15 -2.04
N VAL A 114 -6.67 24.36 -2.66
CA VAL A 114 -6.24 24.53 -4.05
C VAL A 114 -6.70 23.31 -4.87
N PRO A 115 -7.93 23.32 -5.41
CA PRO A 115 -8.52 22.16 -6.08
C PRO A 115 -7.71 21.63 -7.28
N LEU A 116 -6.90 22.49 -7.90
CA LEU A 116 -6.04 22.13 -9.04
C LEU A 116 -4.95 21.09 -8.68
N LEU A 117 -4.68 20.93 -7.39
CA LEU A 117 -3.66 20.03 -6.85
C LEU A 117 -4.27 18.82 -6.13
N ASP A 118 -5.59 18.67 -6.18
CA ASP A 118 -6.28 17.54 -5.57
C ASP A 118 -5.95 16.25 -6.33
N PHE A 119 -5.53 15.24 -5.58
CA PHE A 119 -5.09 13.98 -6.15
C PHE A 119 -6.03 12.86 -5.70
N ASN A 120 -6.63 12.17 -6.68
CA ASN A 120 -7.47 11.01 -6.39
C ASN A 120 -6.66 9.75 -6.60
N VAL A 121 -6.53 8.98 -5.53
CA VAL A 121 -5.89 7.67 -5.54
C VAL A 121 -6.92 6.63 -5.14
N VAL A 122 -7.00 5.56 -5.92
CA VAL A 122 -7.78 4.37 -5.56
C VAL A 122 -6.78 3.25 -5.37
N ALA A 123 -6.65 2.78 -4.14
CA ALA A 123 -5.90 1.58 -3.83
C ALA A 123 -6.86 0.39 -3.86
N ARG A 124 -6.69 -0.51 -4.83
CA ARG A 124 -7.45 -1.76 -4.93
C ARG A 124 -6.52 -2.93 -4.61
N GLN A 125 -6.76 -3.60 -3.50
CA GLN A 125 -6.06 -4.83 -3.15
C GLN A 125 -6.75 -6.02 -3.82
N VAL A 126 -5.96 -6.93 -4.39
CA VAL A 126 -6.40 -8.18 -5.00
C VAL A 126 -5.66 -9.34 -4.34
N GLY A 127 -6.38 -10.13 -3.55
CA GLY A 127 -5.79 -11.21 -2.77
C GLY A 127 -4.88 -10.69 -1.65
N PRO A 128 -3.97 -11.54 -1.13
CA PRO A 128 -3.14 -11.21 0.03
C PRO A 128 -1.96 -10.28 -0.29
N GLY A 129 -1.49 -10.22 -1.55
CA GLY A 129 -0.18 -9.64 -1.86
C GLY A 129 -0.12 -8.70 -3.06
N ILE A 130 -1.24 -8.25 -3.62
CA ILE A 130 -1.25 -7.38 -4.80
C ILE A 130 -2.10 -6.15 -4.52
N VAL A 131 -1.57 -4.96 -4.81
CA VAL A 131 -2.32 -3.70 -4.73
C VAL A 131 -2.11 -2.91 -6.01
N PHE A 132 -3.21 -2.40 -6.56
CA PHE A 132 -3.23 -1.44 -7.66
C PHE A 132 -3.49 -0.05 -7.08
N LEU A 133 -2.48 0.81 -7.11
CA LEU A 133 -2.61 2.22 -6.75
C LEU A 133 -2.87 3.01 -8.03
N THR A 134 -4.12 3.28 -8.33
CA THR A 134 -4.53 4.01 -9.53
C THR A 134 -4.63 5.49 -9.22
N PHE A 135 -3.90 6.29 -9.98
CA PHE A 135 -3.84 7.75 -9.84
C PHE A 135 -4.58 8.39 -11.00
N LYS A 136 -5.48 9.33 -10.69
CA LYS A 136 -6.18 10.13 -11.70
C LYS A 136 -6.08 11.61 -11.39
N HIS A 137 -5.45 12.35 -12.30
CA HIS A 137 -5.38 13.79 -12.25
C HIS A 137 -5.71 14.41 -13.61
N ASN A 138 -6.48 15.49 -13.62
CA ASN A 138 -6.92 16.13 -14.87
C ASN A 138 -5.76 16.67 -15.71
N PHE A 139 -4.65 17.06 -15.07
CA PHE A 139 -3.49 17.68 -15.73
C PHE A 139 -2.24 16.82 -15.75
N LEU A 140 -2.06 15.95 -14.74
CA LEU A 140 -0.85 15.14 -14.62
C LEU A 140 -0.99 13.79 -15.33
N GLY A 141 -2.21 13.48 -15.76
CA GLY A 141 -2.56 12.25 -16.44
C GLY A 141 -3.05 11.17 -15.49
N THR A 142 -3.08 9.96 -16.02
CA THR A 142 -3.49 8.75 -15.31
C THR A 142 -2.42 7.68 -15.40
N GLY A 143 -2.39 6.82 -14.39
CA GLY A 143 -1.53 5.65 -14.37
C GLY A 143 -1.76 4.83 -13.12
N VAL A 144 -0.94 3.79 -12.98
CA VAL A 144 -1.05 2.83 -11.90
C VAL A 144 0.33 2.46 -11.38
N ILE A 145 0.47 2.38 -10.06
CA ILE A 145 1.56 1.68 -9.41
C ILE A 145 1.03 0.31 -8.98
N LEU A 146 1.63 -0.75 -9.49
CA LEU A 146 1.37 -2.11 -9.06
C LEU A 146 2.35 -2.42 -7.93
N GLN A 147 1.82 -2.59 -6.72
CA GLN A 147 2.56 -3.11 -5.58
C GLN A 147 2.34 -4.62 -5.50
N SER A 148 3.43 -5.35 -5.31
CA SER A 148 3.39 -6.78 -5.03
C SER A 148 4.21 -7.09 -3.78
N VAL A 149 3.66 -7.92 -2.90
CA VAL A 149 4.29 -8.41 -1.68
C VAL A 149 4.51 -9.91 -1.84
N THR A 150 5.77 -10.34 -1.85
CA THR A 150 6.14 -11.75 -1.96
C THR A 150 6.80 -12.19 -0.66
N PRO A 151 6.24 -13.17 0.05
CA PRO A 151 6.90 -13.79 1.20
C PRO A 151 8.21 -14.44 0.79
N VAL A 152 9.30 -14.01 1.44
CA VAL A 152 10.62 -14.64 1.34
C VAL A 152 10.81 -15.58 2.52
N GLU A 153 10.39 -15.12 3.71
CA GLU A 153 10.30 -15.89 4.95
C GLU A 153 9.03 -15.46 5.72
N PRO A 154 8.61 -16.15 6.80
CA PRO A 154 7.39 -15.79 7.53
C PRO A 154 7.31 -14.33 7.99
N LEU A 155 8.45 -13.71 8.32
CA LEU A 155 8.57 -12.32 8.77
C LEU A 155 9.47 -11.46 7.87
N LEU A 156 9.78 -11.92 6.65
CA LEU A 156 10.57 -11.18 5.67
C LEU A 156 9.86 -11.14 4.32
N GLN A 157 9.51 -9.93 3.88
CA GLN A 157 8.70 -9.71 2.69
C GLN A 157 9.50 -8.94 1.64
N LYS A 158 9.47 -9.38 0.38
CA LYS A 158 9.95 -8.59 -0.75
C LYS A 158 8.79 -7.79 -1.33
N VAL A 159 8.88 -6.47 -1.26
CA VAL A 159 7.87 -5.56 -1.82
C VAL A 159 8.41 -4.90 -3.09
N THR A 160 7.67 -5.03 -4.19
CA THR A 160 8.03 -4.43 -5.49
C THR A 160 6.93 -3.49 -5.94
N HIS A 161 7.30 -2.26 -6.29
CA HIS A 161 6.43 -1.30 -6.96
C HIS A 161 6.83 -1.18 -8.42
N ILE A 162 5.86 -1.27 -9.34
CA ILE A 162 6.06 -1.03 -10.78
C ILE A 162 5.07 0.02 -11.24
N ILE A 163 5.56 1.08 -11.86
CA ILE A 163 4.71 2.14 -12.39
C ILE A 163 4.47 1.98 -13.89
N TYR A 164 3.21 2.02 -14.29
CA TYR A 164 2.76 2.22 -15.67
C TYR A 164 2.00 3.54 -15.76
N TYR A 165 2.24 4.28 -16.84
CA TYR A 165 1.67 5.62 -16.97
C TYR A 165 1.38 5.97 -18.41
N GLN A 166 0.40 6.85 -18.64
CA GLN A 166 0.05 7.36 -19.96
C GLN A 166 1.28 7.71 -20.81
N ARG A 167 1.30 7.22 -22.05
CA ARG A 167 2.44 7.32 -22.96
C ARG A 167 2.80 8.77 -23.30
N ASN A 168 1.80 9.62 -23.50
CA ASN A 168 1.95 11.02 -23.89
C ASN A 168 2.38 11.95 -22.74
N ILE A 169 2.40 11.46 -21.51
CA ILE A 169 2.85 12.25 -20.35
C ILE A 169 4.39 12.25 -20.29
N PRO A 170 5.03 13.43 -20.09
CA PRO A 170 6.47 13.52 -19.92
C PRO A 170 7.01 12.62 -18.80
N THR A 171 8.08 11.86 -19.06
CA THR A 171 8.65 10.86 -18.14
C THR A 171 9.02 11.41 -16.75
N LEU A 172 9.27 12.72 -16.62
CA LEU A 172 9.57 13.35 -15.34
C LEU A 172 8.43 13.19 -14.32
N ILE A 173 7.18 13.26 -14.77
CA ILE A 173 5.99 13.17 -13.92
C ILE A 173 5.87 11.78 -13.26
N PRO A 174 5.81 10.65 -13.99
CA PRO A 174 5.73 9.34 -13.37
C PRO A 174 7.00 8.99 -12.58
N LYS A 175 8.19 9.48 -12.97
CA LYS A 175 9.40 9.30 -12.15
C LYS A 175 9.30 10.02 -10.80
N PHE A 176 8.76 11.24 -10.78
CA PHE A 176 8.49 11.96 -9.55
C PHE A 176 7.46 11.21 -8.68
N MET A 177 6.36 10.73 -9.28
CA MET A 177 5.35 9.93 -8.56
C MET A 177 5.95 8.65 -7.96
N LEU A 178 6.74 7.90 -8.72
CA LEU A 178 7.42 6.70 -8.20
C LEU A 178 8.40 7.03 -7.07
N LYS A 179 9.13 8.15 -7.16
CA LYS A 179 10.05 8.57 -6.09
C LYS A 179 9.29 9.03 -4.84
N ALA A 180 8.18 9.73 -5.00
CA ALA A 180 7.31 10.13 -3.91
C ALA A 180 6.75 8.92 -3.17
N GLU A 181 6.21 7.94 -3.92
CA GLU A 181 5.74 6.67 -3.39
C GLU A 181 6.85 5.94 -2.64
N CYS A 182 8.05 5.83 -3.23
CA CYS A 182 9.21 5.20 -2.60
C CYS A 182 9.55 5.84 -1.25
N ILE A 183 9.55 7.17 -1.17
CA ILE A 183 9.83 7.90 0.08
C ILE A 183 8.75 7.64 1.13
N GLN A 184 7.47 7.64 0.73
CA GLN A 184 6.36 7.35 1.65
C GLN A 184 6.46 5.92 2.16
N PHE A 185 6.66 4.96 1.26
CA PHE A 185 6.83 3.55 1.62
C PHE A 185 8.03 3.31 2.54
N GLU A 186 9.18 3.96 2.31
CA GLU A 186 10.35 3.84 3.20
C GLU A 186 10.08 4.35 4.63
N ARG A 187 9.13 5.30 4.81
CA ARG A 187 8.68 5.72 6.15
C ARG A 187 7.86 4.63 6.83
N ASP A 188 7.04 3.91 6.08
CA ASP A 188 6.32 2.75 6.61
C ASP A 188 7.28 1.61 6.96
N VAL A 189 8.31 1.38 6.13
CA VAL A 189 9.38 0.40 6.40
C VAL A 189 10.10 0.69 7.71
N MET A 190 10.34 1.96 8.05
CA MET A 190 10.89 2.33 9.36
C MET A 190 10.01 1.86 10.51
N VAL A 191 8.68 1.89 10.36
CA VAL A 191 7.73 1.43 11.38
C VAL A 191 7.65 -0.10 11.39
N TRP A 192 7.46 -0.73 10.23
CA TRP A 192 7.38 -2.19 10.09
C TRP A 192 8.60 -2.91 10.66
N ASN A 193 9.81 -2.44 10.32
CA ASN A 193 11.05 -3.06 10.78
C ASN A 193 11.31 -2.90 12.29
N ASN A 194 10.54 -2.05 12.99
CA ASN A 194 10.71 -1.75 14.40
C ASN A 194 9.42 -2.00 15.22
N LYS A 195 8.42 -2.69 14.65
CA LYS A 195 7.20 -3.10 15.36
C LYS A 195 7.10 -4.62 15.44
N LYS A 196 6.17 -5.08 16.29
CA LYS A 196 5.80 -6.48 16.43
C LYS A 196 4.38 -6.68 15.93
N TYR A 197 4.14 -7.76 15.18
CA TYR A 197 2.79 -8.21 14.88
C TYR A 197 2.07 -8.62 16.17
N VAL A 198 0.92 -8.01 16.44
CA VAL A 198 0.03 -8.36 17.56
C VAL A 198 -1.27 -8.87 16.98
N SER A 199 -1.60 -10.14 17.20
CA SER A 199 -2.82 -10.76 16.65
C SER A 199 -4.11 -10.16 17.21
N LYS A 200 -4.09 -9.77 18.49
CA LYS A 200 -5.22 -9.13 19.21
C LYS A 200 -4.80 -7.74 19.74
N PRO A 201 -4.73 -6.72 18.86
CA PRO A 201 -4.35 -5.37 19.26
C PRO A 201 -5.46 -4.71 20.08
N LEU A 202 -5.10 -3.73 20.90
CA LEU A 202 -6.05 -2.85 21.57
C LEU A 202 -6.49 -1.78 20.57
N LEU A 203 -7.78 -1.79 20.19
CA LEU A 203 -8.34 -0.91 19.17
C LEU A 203 -9.33 0.07 19.79
N VAL A 204 -9.30 1.33 19.33
CA VAL A 204 -10.35 2.32 19.61
C VAL A 204 -11.41 2.32 18.50
N LYS A 205 -12.47 3.12 18.64
CA LYS A 205 -13.58 3.13 17.66
C LYS A 205 -13.11 3.58 16.27
N GLU A 206 -12.13 4.47 16.24
CA GLU A 206 -11.51 5.04 15.06
C GLU A 206 -10.73 3.97 14.27
N ASP A 207 -10.27 2.91 14.93
CA ASP A 207 -9.53 1.79 14.31
C ASP A 207 -10.43 0.67 13.76
N ALA A 208 -11.76 0.87 13.70
CA ALA A 208 -12.70 -0.19 13.34
C ALA A 208 -12.44 -0.79 11.94
N ALA A 209 -11.81 -0.04 11.04
CA ALA A 209 -11.41 -0.52 9.72
C ALA A 209 -10.33 -1.60 9.80
N ILE A 210 -9.37 -1.51 10.73
CA ILE A 210 -8.33 -2.53 10.94
C ILE A 210 -8.96 -3.89 11.27
N GLN A 211 -9.92 -3.91 12.20
CA GLN A 211 -10.61 -5.15 12.56
C GLN A 211 -11.39 -5.75 11.37
N LYS A 212 -12.03 -4.91 10.56
CA LYS A 212 -12.73 -5.36 9.35
C LYS A 212 -11.77 -5.90 8.31
N HIS A 213 -10.61 -5.26 8.12
CA HIS A 213 -9.54 -5.73 7.25
C HIS A 213 -9.04 -7.10 7.68
N ARG A 214 -8.66 -7.29 8.94
CA ARG A 214 -8.20 -8.60 9.42
C ARG A 214 -9.22 -9.72 9.24
N ARG A 215 -10.50 -9.44 9.49
CA ARG A 215 -11.59 -10.40 9.24
C ARG A 215 -11.75 -10.74 7.76
N TRP A 216 -11.56 -9.77 6.88
CA TRP A 216 -11.57 -10.01 5.44
C TRP A 216 -10.31 -10.77 5.00
N TYR A 217 -9.13 -10.39 5.50
CA TYR A 217 -7.85 -10.98 5.14
C TYR A 217 -7.71 -12.43 5.62
N SER A 218 -8.38 -12.80 6.72
CA SER A 218 -8.37 -14.18 7.23
C SER A 218 -8.89 -15.22 6.23
N GLN A 219 -9.63 -14.81 5.20
CA GLN A 219 -10.11 -15.72 4.14
C GLN A 219 -8.97 -16.33 3.30
N PHE A 220 -7.77 -15.74 3.33
CA PHE A 220 -6.59 -16.23 2.61
C PHE A 220 -5.82 -17.31 3.38
N TYR A 221 -6.30 -17.70 4.57
CA TYR A 221 -5.74 -18.77 5.37
C TYR A 221 -6.80 -19.85 5.63
N SER A 222 -6.42 -21.11 5.47
CA SER A 222 -7.19 -22.28 5.90
C SER A 222 -6.64 -22.84 7.23
N GLU A 223 -7.33 -23.82 7.81
CA GLU A 223 -6.90 -24.52 9.02
C GLU A 223 -5.53 -25.21 8.87
N ASN A 224 -5.19 -25.64 7.65
CA ASN A 224 -3.92 -26.29 7.33
C ASN A 224 -2.81 -25.30 6.95
N SER A 225 -3.07 -23.99 7.03
CA SER A 225 -2.05 -22.99 6.75
C SER A 225 -0.84 -23.19 7.68
N PRO A 226 0.38 -23.19 7.15
CA PRO A 226 1.58 -23.29 7.97
C PRO A 226 1.61 -22.20 9.04
N GLN A 227 1.82 -22.60 10.28
CA GLN A 227 1.94 -21.67 11.40
C GLN A 227 3.41 -21.38 11.68
N PHE A 228 3.70 -20.13 12.05
CA PHE A 228 5.02 -19.76 12.52
C PHE A 228 5.25 -20.39 13.91
N SER A 229 6.20 -21.33 13.99
CA SER A 229 6.73 -21.80 15.26
C SER A 229 8.07 -21.12 15.50
N TYR A 230 8.25 -20.50 16.68
CA TYR A 230 9.58 -20.09 17.09
C TYR A 230 10.39 -21.36 17.28
N GLN A 231 11.39 -21.60 16.44
CA GLN A 231 12.39 -22.59 16.75
C GLN A 231 13.13 -22.06 17.98
N GLN A 232 12.83 -22.64 19.14
CA GLN A 232 13.54 -22.36 20.37
C GLN A 232 14.92 -23.00 20.24
N GLU A 233 15.81 -22.38 19.47
CA GLU A 233 17.23 -22.63 19.64
C GLU A 233 17.56 -22.08 21.04
N SER A 234 18.00 -22.99 21.90
CA SER A 234 18.32 -22.82 23.32
C SER A 234 18.71 -21.39 23.73
N LEU A 235 18.19 -20.92 24.87
CA LEU A 235 18.67 -19.73 25.59
C LEU A 235 20.01 -20.01 26.32
N ASP A 236 20.88 -20.81 25.72
CA ASP A 236 22.23 -21.02 26.22
C ASP A 236 23.06 -19.81 25.77
N TRP A 237 23.26 -18.88 26.71
CA TRP A 237 24.24 -17.80 26.61
C TRP A 237 25.64 -18.30 26.97
#